data_AF-Q1J3B0-F1
#
_entry.id   AF-Q1J3B0-F1
#
_cell.length_a   1.000
_cell.length_b   1.000
_cell.length_c   1.000
_cell.angle_alpha   90.00
_cell.angle_beta   90.00
_cell.angle_gamma   90.00
#
_symmetry.space_group_name_H-M   'P 1'
#
loop_
_entity.id
_entity.type
_entity.pdbx_description
1 polymer ?
#
loop_
_entity_poly.entity_id
_entity_poly.type
_entity_poly.pdbx_seq_one_letter_code
_entity_poly.pdbx_strand_id
1 'polypeptide(L)'
;MLTFIQPIDPFVLGWLALCILSALYVAYDQFRNNPEPTVMRWAFILTTLYMGPIGLLLYVMADKEPKPGTHEQFTRPLWKQGVGSTMHCVAGDATGIILSALIVISLGLPMKWDLVVEYLAGFMVGLFVFQALFMKSSMGGSYWENVKRSFLPELISMNFMMAGMAPVMVFLMMGRDMRAMQPTEPLFWAVMSLGVIAGFALAYPVNVWMVSRNMKHGLMTERPSGSRFDVPSQPLEPQNVNHLNRSQGKVVQAPQGHEAAGSASHAGHHMPEQDHAQMNHAEHAAHVQVTQAHAHMGHGTPPEQATASSPDHAAMGHEGHQMQPNVTRPQLLSVGLISGLLLLLGMTWPATKVNVNIAAHEVGSAIMPPGMIMTPDTPADAMKDMSAVDPRLFRFRAAVTQQGDQTLEPAVQGGVKRFNLTVSAGQWNILKDRPVGAYAINGQVPGPRLELEQGDQVEIVVKNDLPESTTLHWHGLILDNEMDGPAHITQKPIKPGGSYTYRFTAVQAGTYFVTTQQGELMSAAR
;
A
#
# COMPACT_ATOMS: atom_id res chain seq x y z
N MET A 1 -20.44 8.77 -17.72
CA MET A 1 -20.15 9.98 -16.92
C MET A 1 -19.48 9.50 -15.65
N LEU A 2 -18.25 9.94 -15.35
CA LEU A 2 -17.65 9.60 -14.05
C LEU A 2 -18.43 10.33 -12.96
N THR A 3 -19.21 9.59 -12.17
CA THR A 3 -19.90 10.13 -11.00
C THR A 3 -18.92 10.13 -9.84
N PHE A 4 -18.43 11.31 -9.44
CA PHE A 4 -17.66 11.46 -8.22
C PHE A 4 -18.59 11.22 -7.01
N ILE A 5 -18.27 10.25 -6.17
CA ILE A 5 -19.07 9.87 -4.99
C ILE A 5 -18.51 10.52 -3.74
N GLN A 6 -17.19 10.53 -3.62
CA GLN A 6 -16.50 11.14 -2.49
C GLN A 6 -15.58 12.28 -2.97
N PRO A 7 -15.30 13.27 -2.12
CA PRO A 7 -14.36 14.35 -2.44
C PRO A 7 -12.94 13.88 -2.80
N ILE A 8 -12.56 12.67 -2.41
CA ILE A 8 -11.25 12.08 -2.70
C ILE A 8 -11.14 11.53 -4.13
N ASP A 9 -12.27 11.26 -4.79
CA ASP A 9 -12.29 10.59 -6.10
C ASP A 9 -11.53 11.37 -7.19
N PRO A 10 -11.64 12.70 -7.33
CA PRO A 10 -10.82 13.46 -8.28
C PRO A 10 -9.32 13.37 -8.00
N PHE A 11 -8.93 13.36 -6.72
CA PHE A 11 -7.52 13.23 -6.31
C PHE A 11 -6.98 11.85 -6.68
N VAL A 12 -7.75 10.79 -6.42
CA VAL A 12 -7.41 9.41 -6.80
C VAL A 12 -7.19 9.29 -8.31
N LEU A 13 -8.09 9.82 -9.13
CA LEU A 13 -7.93 9.78 -10.58
C LEU A 13 -6.75 10.60 -11.06
N GLY A 14 -6.52 11.77 -10.48
CA GLY A 14 -5.34 12.59 -10.75
C GLY A 14 -4.05 11.82 -10.46
N TRP A 15 -3.98 11.16 -9.30
CA TRP A 15 -2.85 10.31 -8.92
C TRP A 15 -2.62 9.16 -9.91
N LEU A 16 -3.67 8.40 -10.26
CA LEU A 16 -3.55 7.28 -11.20
C LEU A 16 -3.15 7.74 -12.61
N ALA A 17 -3.65 8.89 -13.07
CA ALA A 17 -3.23 9.49 -14.33
C ALA A 17 -1.74 9.86 -14.30
N LEU A 18 -1.27 10.45 -13.20
CA LEU A 18 0.16 10.73 -13.00
C LEU A 18 1.00 9.45 -12.95
N CYS A 19 0.50 8.35 -12.37
CA CYS A 19 1.18 7.07 -12.39
C CYS A 19 1.41 6.57 -13.82
N ILE A 20 0.37 6.60 -14.65
CA ILE A 20 0.45 6.18 -16.05
C ILE A 20 1.42 7.08 -16.84
N LEU A 21 1.28 8.40 -16.72
CA LEU A 21 2.16 9.34 -17.43
C LEU A 21 3.63 9.19 -17.02
N SER A 22 3.87 8.98 -15.72
CA SER A 22 5.22 8.74 -15.18
C SER A 22 5.81 7.46 -15.74
N ALA A 23 5.05 6.35 -15.71
CA ALA A 23 5.51 5.06 -16.22
C ALA A 23 5.77 5.11 -17.74
N LEU A 24 4.94 5.80 -18.51
CA LEU A 24 5.13 6.01 -19.95
C LEU A 24 6.41 6.78 -20.25
N TYR A 25 6.69 7.85 -19.49
CA TYR A 25 7.94 8.59 -19.62
C TYR A 25 9.15 7.70 -19.30
N VAL A 26 9.12 6.97 -18.17
CA VAL A 26 10.22 6.08 -17.77
C VAL A 26 10.44 5.00 -18.82
N ALA A 27 9.37 4.39 -19.34
CA ALA A 27 9.47 3.40 -20.40
C ALA A 27 10.11 3.97 -21.67
N TYR A 28 9.66 5.15 -22.10
CA TYR A 28 10.23 5.84 -23.26
C TYR A 28 11.74 6.10 -23.10
N ASP A 29 12.15 6.59 -21.93
CA ASP A 29 13.54 6.98 -21.65
C ASP A 29 14.45 5.75 -21.47
N GLN A 30 14.00 4.74 -20.69
CA GLN A 30 14.73 3.49 -20.44
C GLN A 30 15.08 2.75 -21.74
N PHE A 31 14.14 2.65 -22.69
CA PHE A 31 14.39 1.93 -23.95
C PHE A 31 15.17 2.75 -24.99
N ARG A 32 15.33 4.07 -24.81
CA ARG A 32 16.01 4.94 -25.78
C ARG A 32 17.38 5.43 -25.34
N ASN A 33 17.54 5.74 -24.06
CA ASN A 33 18.65 6.56 -23.55
C ASN A 33 19.42 5.90 -22.42
N ASN A 34 18.91 4.83 -21.80
CA ASN A 34 19.54 4.25 -20.60
C ASN A 34 20.22 2.89 -20.88
N PRO A 35 21.51 2.74 -20.57
CA PRO A 35 22.28 1.51 -20.83
C PRO A 35 22.11 0.46 -19.73
N GLU A 36 20.87 0.17 -19.30
CA GLU A 36 20.58 -0.84 -18.28
C GLU A 36 20.18 -2.20 -18.89
N PRO A 37 20.38 -3.33 -18.15
CA PRO A 37 19.83 -4.62 -18.51
C PRO A 37 18.29 -4.60 -18.60
N THR A 38 17.74 -5.39 -19.53
CA THR A 38 16.28 -5.38 -19.84
C THR A 38 15.40 -5.58 -18.61
N VAL A 39 15.79 -6.45 -17.68
CA VAL A 39 15.00 -6.73 -16.47
C VAL A 39 14.96 -5.54 -15.52
N MET A 40 16.04 -4.74 -15.44
CA MET A 40 16.06 -3.51 -14.62
C MET A 40 15.19 -2.40 -15.23
N ARG A 41 15.16 -2.30 -16.57
CA ARG A 41 14.24 -1.39 -17.27
C ARG A 41 12.79 -1.68 -16.85
N TRP A 42 12.38 -2.94 -16.87
CA TRP A 42 11.06 -3.34 -16.42
C TRP A 42 10.83 -3.09 -14.94
N ALA A 43 11.83 -3.29 -14.08
CA ALA A 43 11.72 -2.99 -12.66
C ALA A 43 11.39 -1.50 -12.40
N PHE A 44 12.07 -0.59 -13.10
CA PHE A 44 11.77 0.85 -13.01
C PHE A 44 10.40 1.20 -13.60
N ILE A 45 10.01 0.62 -14.73
CA ILE A 45 8.70 0.88 -15.36
C ILE A 45 7.56 0.44 -14.44
N LEU A 46 7.62 -0.81 -13.94
CA LEU A 46 6.58 -1.37 -13.07
C LEU A 46 6.51 -0.64 -11.73
N THR A 47 7.66 -0.41 -11.08
CA THR A 47 7.66 0.30 -9.81
C THR A 47 7.20 1.75 -9.96
N THR A 48 7.51 2.41 -11.09
CA THR A 48 6.96 3.73 -11.40
C THR A 48 5.46 3.68 -11.67
N LEU A 49 4.94 2.63 -12.30
CA LEU A 49 3.49 2.44 -12.44
C LEU A 49 2.81 2.31 -11.07
N TYR A 50 3.46 1.68 -10.09
CA TYR A 50 2.92 1.50 -8.74
C TYR A 50 3.03 2.75 -7.87
N MET A 51 4.17 3.46 -7.91
CA MET A 51 4.48 4.59 -7.01
C MET A 51 4.27 5.97 -7.66
N GLY A 52 3.98 5.99 -8.97
CA GLY A 52 3.74 7.18 -9.76
C GLY A 52 4.89 8.18 -9.78
N PRO A 53 4.62 9.49 -9.56
CA PRO A 53 5.66 10.52 -9.57
C PRO A 53 6.84 10.26 -8.63
N ILE A 54 6.63 9.52 -7.54
CA ILE A 54 7.70 9.13 -6.62
C ILE A 54 8.68 8.17 -7.32
N GLY A 55 8.15 7.17 -8.05
CA GLY A 55 8.98 6.26 -8.84
C GLY A 55 9.75 6.97 -9.95
N LEU A 56 9.10 7.92 -10.64
CA LEU A 56 9.75 8.78 -11.63
C LEU A 56 10.89 9.60 -11.03
N LEU A 57 10.67 10.21 -9.88
CA LEU A 57 11.70 10.98 -9.19
C LEU A 57 12.91 10.09 -8.84
N LEU A 58 12.66 8.90 -8.31
CA LEU A 58 13.70 7.94 -7.98
C LEU A 58 14.46 7.47 -9.23
N TYR A 59 13.77 7.22 -10.35
CA TYR A 59 14.41 6.94 -11.64
C TYR A 59 15.35 8.07 -12.07
N VAL A 60 14.87 9.31 -12.08
CA VAL A 60 15.66 10.47 -12.51
C VAL A 60 16.87 10.71 -11.61
N MET A 61 16.73 10.49 -10.30
CA MET A 61 17.78 10.76 -9.33
C MET A 61 18.81 9.64 -9.20
N ALA A 62 18.40 8.39 -9.34
CA ALA A 62 19.24 7.23 -9.07
C ALA A 62 19.82 6.59 -10.33
N ASP A 63 19.08 6.59 -11.43
CA ASP A 63 19.35 5.69 -12.57
C ASP A 63 19.55 6.42 -13.90
N LYS A 64 18.68 7.38 -14.24
CA LYS A 64 18.73 8.08 -15.53
C LYS A 64 20.13 8.62 -15.87
N GLU A 65 20.72 8.11 -16.95
CA GLU A 65 22.04 8.54 -17.42
C GLU A 65 22.07 10.06 -17.72
N PRO A 66 22.87 10.87 -16.99
CA PRO A 66 22.90 12.32 -17.19
C PRO A 66 23.54 12.75 -18.51
N LYS A 67 24.58 12.02 -18.92
CA LYS A 67 25.33 12.19 -20.18
C LYS A 67 25.75 10.82 -20.70
N PRO A 68 25.76 10.58 -22.02
CA PRO A 68 26.20 9.30 -22.59
C PRO A 68 27.60 8.92 -22.09
N GLY A 69 27.73 7.69 -21.55
CA GLY A 69 28.97 7.16 -21.00
C GLY A 69 29.25 7.48 -19.53
N THR A 70 28.30 8.07 -18.80
CA THR A 70 28.49 8.45 -17.38
C THR A 70 27.65 7.62 -16.40
N HIS A 71 26.83 6.69 -16.90
CA HIS A 71 25.90 5.90 -16.09
C HIS A 71 26.60 5.13 -14.95
N GLU A 72 27.74 4.50 -15.21
CA GLU A 72 28.51 3.72 -14.24
C GLU A 72 28.98 4.57 -13.06
N GLN A 73 29.49 5.77 -13.36
CA GLN A 73 29.93 6.71 -12.33
C GLN A 73 28.74 7.33 -11.60
N PHE A 74 27.65 7.62 -12.31
CA PHE A 74 26.44 8.22 -11.76
C PHE A 74 25.74 7.29 -10.77
N THR A 75 25.66 5.99 -11.07
CA THR A 75 24.95 4.98 -10.26
C THR A 75 25.81 4.40 -9.12
N ARG A 76 27.13 4.64 -9.12
CA ARG A 76 28.09 4.14 -8.12
C ARG A 76 27.73 4.42 -6.64
N PRO A 77 27.18 5.58 -6.24
CA PRO A 77 26.86 5.86 -4.84
C PRO A 77 25.93 4.80 -4.20
N LEU A 78 26.23 4.39 -2.97
CA LEU A 78 25.53 3.29 -2.29
C LEU A 78 24.02 3.50 -2.17
N TRP A 79 23.56 4.73 -1.94
CA TRP A 79 22.13 5.02 -1.83
C TRP A 79 21.40 4.77 -3.16
N LYS A 80 22.05 5.03 -4.31
CA LYS A 80 21.48 4.75 -5.64
C LYS A 80 21.47 3.27 -5.96
N GLN A 81 22.54 2.57 -5.58
CA GLN A 81 22.60 1.11 -5.64
C GLN A 81 21.48 0.49 -4.78
N GLY A 82 21.23 1.04 -3.60
CA GLY A 82 20.10 0.68 -2.74
C GLY A 82 18.75 0.92 -3.42
N VAL A 83 18.55 2.09 -4.06
CA VAL A 83 17.33 2.36 -4.85
C VAL A 83 17.13 1.30 -5.94
N GLY A 84 18.16 0.98 -6.72
CA GLY A 84 18.08 -0.07 -7.74
C GLY A 84 17.70 -1.44 -7.15
N SER A 85 18.35 -1.83 -6.05
CA SER A 85 18.05 -3.08 -5.34
C SER A 85 16.60 -3.12 -4.83
N THR A 86 16.09 -2.02 -4.28
CA THR A 86 14.72 -1.94 -3.78
C THR A 86 13.70 -1.92 -4.92
N MET A 87 13.96 -1.16 -6.00
CA MET A 87 13.12 -1.12 -7.20
C MET A 87 12.95 -2.51 -7.81
N HIS A 88 14.05 -3.26 -7.92
CA HIS A 88 14.03 -4.62 -8.45
C HIS A 88 13.17 -5.57 -7.61
N CYS A 89 13.29 -5.50 -6.29
CA CYS A 89 12.50 -6.28 -5.35
C CYS A 89 11.00 -5.93 -5.43
N VAL A 90 10.70 -4.63 -5.30
CA VAL A 90 9.31 -4.13 -5.29
C VAL A 90 8.59 -4.43 -6.59
N ALA A 91 9.28 -4.35 -7.73
CA ALA A 91 8.69 -4.73 -9.01
C ALA A 91 8.16 -6.17 -9.00
N GLY A 92 8.94 -7.13 -8.50
CA GLY A 92 8.53 -8.53 -8.41
C GLY A 92 7.47 -8.77 -7.35
N ASP A 93 7.72 -8.33 -6.12
CA ASP A 93 6.84 -8.55 -4.97
C ASP A 93 5.45 -7.94 -5.20
N ALA A 94 5.40 -6.66 -5.60
CA ALA A 94 4.14 -5.97 -5.83
C ALA A 94 3.38 -6.55 -7.03
N THR A 95 4.07 -6.99 -8.09
CA THR A 95 3.41 -7.69 -9.22
C THR A 95 2.71 -8.96 -8.73
N GLY A 96 3.42 -9.80 -7.96
CA GLY A 96 2.85 -11.04 -7.44
C GLY A 96 1.68 -10.80 -6.49
N ILE A 97 1.79 -9.81 -5.61
CA ILE A 97 0.71 -9.39 -4.71
C ILE A 97 -0.52 -8.94 -5.50
N ILE A 98 -0.37 -7.99 -6.43
CA ILE A 98 -1.49 -7.45 -7.21
C ILE A 98 -2.20 -8.54 -8.02
N LEU A 99 -1.45 -9.42 -8.69
CA LEU A 99 -2.05 -10.51 -9.46
C LEU A 99 -2.78 -11.52 -8.58
N SER A 100 -2.22 -11.82 -7.40
CA SER A 100 -2.85 -12.71 -6.42
C SER A 100 -4.13 -12.11 -5.85
N ALA A 101 -4.12 -10.83 -5.47
CA ALA A 101 -5.28 -10.11 -4.93
C ALA A 101 -6.49 -10.27 -5.86
N LEU A 102 -6.29 -10.07 -7.17
CA LEU A 102 -7.36 -10.23 -8.17
C LEU A 102 -7.95 -11.65 -8.19
N ILE A 103 -7.12 -12.68 -7.99
CA ILE A 103 -7.56 -14.08 -7.93
C ILE A 103 -8.30 -14.35 -6.63
N VAL A 104 -7.75 -13.96 -5.49
CA VAL A 104 -8.33 -14.21 -4.16
C VAL A 104 -9.69 -13.52 -4.01
N ILE A 105 -9.78 -12.27 -4.45
CA ILE A 105 -11.05 -11.51 -4.45
C ILE A 105 -12.08 -12.22 -5.32
N SER A 106 -11.68 -12.75 -6.48
CA SER A 106 -12.57 -13.52 -7.37
C SER A 106 -13.05 -14.84 -6.75
N LEU A 107 -12.25 -15.43 -5.85
CA LEU A 107 -12.62 -16.62 -5.07
C LEU A 107 -13.47 -16.30 -3.83
N GLY A 108 -13.64 -15.02 -3.49
CA GLY A 108 -14.45 -14.58 -2.36
C GLY A 108 -13.87 -14.95 -0.99
N LEU A 109 -12.55 -15.11 -0.88
CA LEU A 109 -11.91 -15.49 0.37
C LEU A 109 -11.84 -14.31 1.37
N PRO A 110 -11.85 -14.59 2.68
CA PRO A 110 -11.59 -13.60 3.73
C PRO A 110 -10.23 -12.91 3.60
N MET A 111 -10.15 -11.64 4.00
CA MET A 111 -8.92 -10.82 3.93
C MET A 111 -7.71 -11.44 4.62
N LYS A 112 -7.89 -12.15 5.75
CA LYS A 112 -6.77 -12.83 6.43
C LYS A 112 -6.05 -13.85 5.54
N TRP A 113 -6.78 -14.51 4.65
CA TRP A 113 -6.21 -15.46 3.70
C TRP A 113 -5.62 -14.74 2.51
N ASP A 114 -6.21 -13.63 2.10
CA ASP A 114 -5.68 -12.75 1.07
C ASP A 114 -4.23 -12.35 1.36
N LEU A 115 -3.98 -11.78 2.55
CA LEU A 115 -2.63 -11.38 2.96
C LEU A 115 -1.59 -12.52 2.94
N VAL A 116 -2.01 -13.75 3.28
CA VAL A 116 -1.11 -14.92 3.26
C VAL A 116 -0.82 -15.35 1.84
N VAL A 117 -1.85 -15.44 0.98
CA VAL A 117 -1.68 -15.86 -0.41
C VAL A 117 -0.91 -14.80 -1.19
N GLU A 118 -1.21 -13.52 -1.00
CA GLU A 118 -0.48 -12.38 -1.55
C GLU A 118 1.00 -12.39 -1.13
N TYR A 119 1.30 -12.63 0.15
CA TYR A 119 2.67 -12.74 0.63
C TYR A 119 3.43 -13.84 -0.12
N LEU A 120 2.84 -15.03 -0.22
CA LEU A 120 3.47 -16.17 -0.90
C LEU A 120 3.63 -15.88 -2.40
N ALA A 121 2.61 -15.35 -3.06
CA ALA A 121 2.64 -15.04 -4.48
C ALA A 121 3.68 -13.95 -4.80
N GLY A 122 3.71 -12.88 -4.01
CA GLY A 122 4.72 -11.81 -4.10
C GLY A 122 6.12 -12.38 -4.00
N PHE A 123 6.40 -13.14 -2.94
CA PHE A 123 7.71 -13.76 -2.73
C PHE A 123 8.11 -14.69 -3.88
N MET A 124 7.18 -15.51 -4.39
CA MET A 124 7.44 -16.43 -5.49
C MET A 124 7.75 -15.69 -6.79
N VAL A 125 6.99 -14.64 -7.13
CA VAL A 125 7.24 -13.83 -8.33
C VAL A 125 8.56 -13.04 -8.21
N GLY A 126 8.82 -12.43 -7.05
CA GLY A 126 10.09 -11.77 -6.76
C GLY A 126 11.28 -12.70 -6.93
N LEU A 127 11.26 -13.86 -6.26
CA LEU A 127 12.36 -14.81 -6.27
C LEU A 127 12.59 -15.47 -7.64
N PHE A 128 11.54 -16.01 -8.27
CA PHE A 128 11.70 -16.84 -9.46
C PHE A 128 11.72 -16.03 -10.76
N VAL A 129 10.99 -14.92 -10.84
CA VAL A 129 10.90 -14.12 -12.06
C VAL A 129 11.92 -12.98 -12.04
N PHE A 130 11.94 -12.16 -11.01
CA PHE A 130 12.78 -10.96 -11.01
C PHE A 130 14.23 -11.29 -10.61
N GLN A 131 14.46 -11.96 -9.47
CA GLN A 131 15.81 -12.25 -8.99
C GLN A 131 16.53 -13.29 -9.85
N ALA A 132 15.96 -14.49 -9.99
CA ALA A 132 16.65 -15.62 -10.60
C ALA A 132 16.92 -15.42 -12.10
N LEU A 133 16.01 -14.77 -12.84
CA LEU A 133 16.24 -14.45 -14.26
C LEU A 133 17.24 -13.32 -14.44
N PHE A 134 17.21 -12.27 -13.60
CA PHE A 134 18.19 -11.18 -13.67
C PHE A 134 19.61 -11.67 -13.44
N MET A 135 19.83 -12.47 -12.39
CA MET A 135 21.16 -13.02 -12.12
C MET A 135 21.64 -13.92 -13.27
N LYS A 136 20.73 -14.68 -13.89
CA LYS A 136 21.06 -15.51 -15.05
C LYS A 136 21.49 -14.66 -16.25
N SER A 137 20.79 -13.56 -16.54
CA SER A 137 21.11 -12.69 -17.68
C SER A 137 22.40 -11.89 -17.48
N SER A 138 22.69 -11.49 -16.23
CA SER A 138 23.74 -10.49 -15.96
C SER A 138 25.00 -11.05 -15.29
N MET A 139 24.89 -12.13 -14.50
CA MET A 139 26.00 -12.70 -13.71
C MET A 139 26.37 -14.14 -14.12
N GLY A 140 25.60 -14.75 -15.02
CA GLY A 140 25.78 -16.14 -15.43
C GLY A 140 25.37 -17.16 -14.36
N GLY A 141 25.79 -18.41 -14.53
CA GLY A 141 25.49 -19.52 -13.62
C GLY A 141 24.17 -20.24 -13.92
N SER A 142 23.89 -21.29 -13.14
CA SER A 142 22.64 -22.05 -13.27
C SER A 142 21.48 -21.31 -12.60
N TYR A 143 20.28 -21.41 -13.18
CA TYR A 143 19.07 -20.78 -12.63
C TYR A 143 18.85 -21.14 -11.14
N TRP A 144 19.01 -22.42 -10.80
CA TRP A 144 18.82 -22.91 -9.43
C TRP A 144 19.89 -22.46 -8.44
N GLU A 145 21.11 -22.24 -8.90
CA GLU A 145 22.15 -21.65 -8.07
C GLU A 145 21.83 -20.20 -7.72
N ASN A 146 21.32 -19.44 -8.70
CA ASN A 146 20.89 -18.06 -8.50
C ASN A 146 19.70 -17.97 -7.52
N VAL A 147 18.70 -18.85 -7.65
CA VAL A 147 17.59 -18.97 -6.68
C VAL A 147 18.11 -19.20 -5.25
N LYS A 148 19.06 -20.13 -5.07
CA LYS A 148 19.60 -20.44 -3.73
C LYS A 148 20.36 -19.26 -3.13
N ARG A 149 21.08 -18.50 -3.96
CA ARG A 149 21.86 -17.33 -3.52
C ARG A 149 20.96 -16.13 -3.19
N SER A 150 19.88 -15.92 -3.93
CA SER A 150 18.97 -14.79 -3.72
C SER A 150 17.85 -15.05 -2.70
N PHE A 151 17.58 -16.31 -2.34
CA PHE A 151 16.49 -16.67 -1.43
C PHE A 151 16.49 -15.87 -0.11
N LEU A 152 17.61 -15.85 0.61
CA LEU A 152 17.66 -15.23 1.93
C LEU A 152 17.63 -13.69 1.89
N PRO A 153 18.40 -13.02 1.01
CA PRO A 153 18.25 -11.58 0.81
C PRO A 153 16.83 -11.18 0.38
N GLU A 154 16.18 -11.99 -0.46
CA GLU A 154 14.82 -11.71 -0.90
C GLU A 154 13.80 -11.89 0.22
N LEU A 155 13.92 -12.95 1.02
CA LEU A 155 13.05 -13.19 2.16
C LEU A 155 13.13 -12.02 3.16
N ILE A 156 14.34 -11.54 3.45
CA ILE A 156 14.53 -10.37 4.33
C ILE A 156 13.86 -9.13 3.73
N SER A 157 14.07 -8.87 2.44
CA SER A 157 13.49 -7.70 1.77
C SER A 157 11.95 -7.73 1.76
N MET A 158 11.37 -8.88 1.38
CA MET A 158 9.94 -9.11 1.32
C MET A 158 9.28 -8.97 2.70
N ASN A 159 9.94 -9.44 3.76
CA ASN A 159 9.46 -9.26 5.13
C ASN A 159 9.28 -7.77 5.49
N PHE A 160 10.28 -6.93 5.19
CA PHE A 160 10.18 -5.48 5.43
C PHE A 160 9.15 -4.82 4.51
N MET A 161 9.05 -5.25 3.25
CA MET A 161 8.05 -4.75 2.31
C MET A 161 6.64 -5.00 2.84
N MET A 162 6.33 -6.25 3.19
CA MET A 162 5.01 -6.63 3.69
C MET A 162 4.70 -6.09 5.07
N ALA A 163 5.69 -5.95 5.95
CA ALA A 163 5.51 -5.28 7.24
C ALA A 163 5.03 -3.83 7.11
N GLY A 164 5.41 -3.15 6.02
CA GLY A 164 5.00 -1.77 5.73
C GLY A 164 3.69 -1.68 4.95
N MET A 165 3.55 -2.52 3.93
CA MET A 165 2.40 -2.52 3.03
C MET A 165 1.12 -3.05 3.69
N ALA A 166 1.19 -4.19 4.38
CA ALA A 166 -0.01 -4.87 4.88
C ALA A 166 -0.84 -4.02 5.85
N PRO A 167 -0.27 -3.32 6.86
CA PRO A 167 -1.06 -2.45 7.72
C PRO A 167 -1.77 -1.33 6.96
N VAL A 168 -1.07 -0.67 6.02
CA VAL A 168 -1.63 0.43 5.23
C VAL A 168 -2.81 -0.05 4.39
N MET A 169 -2.66 -1.20 3.73
CA MET A 169 -3.74 -1.80 2.95
C MET A 169 -4.93 -2.15 3.83
N VAL A 170 -4.72 -2.92 4.91
CA VAL A 170 -5.80 -3.38 5.78
C VAL A 170 -6.59 -2.22 6.37
N PHE A 171 -5.92 -1.17 6.88
CA PHE A 171 -6.60 -0.02 7.46
C PHE A 171 -7.38 0.82 6.45
N LEU A 172 -6.89 0.93 5.21
CA LEU A 172 -7.59 1.72 4.19
C LEU A 172 -8.69 0.92 3.50
N MET A 173 -8.50 -0.39 3.32
CA MET A 173 -9.49 -1.31 2.74
C MET A 173 -10.64 -1.62 3.71
N MET A 174 -10.35 -1.81 5.00
CA MET A 174 -11.36 -1.94 6.07
C MET A 174 -11.63 -0.63 6.82
N GLY A 175 -11.28 0.48 6.18
CA GLY A 175 -11.55 1.81 6.69
C GLY A 175 -12.99 2.25 6.43
N ARG A 176 -13.16 3.55 6.24
CA ARG A 176 -14.47 4.16 5.99
C ARG A 176 -15.03 3.83 4.60
N ASP A 177 -14.18 3.60 3.61
CA ASP A 177 -14.58 3.51 2.21
C ASP A 177 -14.14 2.17 1.61
N MET A 178 -15.04 1.18 1.67
CA MET A 178 -14.74 -0.20 1.28
C MET A 178 -14.74 -0.39 -0.24
N ARG A 179 -15.00 0.67 -1.03
CA ARG A 179 -14.63 0.69 -2.46
C ARG A 179 -13.15 0.37 -2.65
N ALA A 180 -12.30 0.66 -1.65
CA ALA A 180 -10.90 0.28 -1.62
C ALA A 180 -10.66 -1.25 -1.69
N MET A 181 -11.65 -2.10 -1.42
CA MET A 181 -11.56 -3.57 -1.55
C MET A 181 -11.96 -4.09 -2.94
N GLN A 182 -12.51 -3.23 -3.80
CA GLN A 182 -13.10 -3.64 -5.08
C GLN A 182 -12.14 -3.30 -6.22
N PRO A 183 -11.57 -4.27 -6.95
CA PRO A 183 -10.62 -4.00 -8.04
C PRO A 183 -11.20 -3.17 -9.19
N THR A 184 -12.53 -3.13 -9.30
CA THR A 184 -13.26 -2.30 -10.28
C THR A 184 -13.29 -0.83 -9.91
N GLU A 185 -12.97 -0.47 -8.67
CA GLU A 185 -12.99 0.90 -8.18
C GLU A 185 -11.59 1.55 -8.28
N PRO A 186 -11.48 2.82 -8.71
CA PRO A 186 -10.20 3.53 -8.73
C PRO A 186 -9.53 3.62 -7.35
N LEU A 187 -10.32 3.65 -6.28
CA LEU A 187 -9.82 3.76 -4.91
C LEU A 187 -8.96 2.54 -4.51
N PHE A 188 -9.31 1.34 -4.96
CA PHE A 188 -8.52 0.13 -4.75
C PHE A 188 -7.08 0.33 -5.24
N TRP A 189 -6.92 0.81 -6.47
CA TRP A 189 -5.60 1.00 -7.08
C TRP A 189 -4.79 2.10 -6.39
N ALA A 190 -5.44 3.15 -5.89
CA ALA A 190 -4.76 4.17 -5.09
C ALA A 190 -4.28 3.64 -3.72
N VAL A 191 -5.08 2.79 -3.06
CA VAL A 191 -4.68 2.14 -1.81
C VAL A 191 -3.53 1.15 -2.04
N MET A 192 -3.58 0.36 -3.12
CA MET A 192 -2.46 -0.52 -3.52
C MET A 192 -1.18 0.29 -3.75
N SER A 193 -1.28 1.39 -4.49
CA SER A 193 -0.17 2.32 -4.73
C SER A 193 0.45 2.84 -3.43
N LEU A 194 -0.38 3.28 -2.48
CA LEU A 194 0.09 3.76 -1.18
C LEU A 194 0.71 2.65 -0.33
N GLY A 195 0.14 1.44 -0.37
CA GLY A 195 0.68 0.26 0.28
C GLY A 195 2.09 -0.07 -0.24
N VAL A 196 2.28 -0.07 -1.56
CA VAL A 196 3.60 -0.28 -2.18
C VAL A 196 4.60 0.81 -1.77
N ILE A 197 4.17 2.08 -1.70
CA ILE A 197 5.04 3.18 -1.24
C ILE A 197 5.48 2.98 0.21
N ALA A 198 4.57 2.59 1.10
CA ALA A 198 4.88 2.31 2.50
C ALA A 198 5.83 1.12 2.64
N GLY A 199 5.56 0.04 1.90
CA GLY A 199 6.45 -1.13 1.82
C GLY A 199 7.84 -0.79 1.30
N PHE A 200 7.93 0.00 0.22
CA PHE A 200 9.20 0.50 -0.33
C PHE A 200 9.98 1.29 0.72
N ALA A 201 9.32 2.23 1.39
CA ALA A 201 9.96 3.09 2.40
C ALA A 201 10.55 2.27 3.56
N LEU A 202 9.85 1.22 3.99
CA LEU A 202 10.32 0.32 5.06
C LEU A 202 11.41 -0.66 4.59
N ALA A 203 11.33 -1.16 3.35
CA ALA A 203 12.29 -2.08 2.77
C ALA A 203 13.59 -1.40 2.30
N TYR A 204 13.56 -0.11 1.97
CA TYR A 204 14.72 0.59 1.41
C TYR A 204 15.98 0.52 2.29
N PRO A 205 15.94 0.82 3.61
CA PRO A 205 17.14 0.81 4.45
C PRO A 205 17.80 -0.57 4.54
N VAL A 206 17.02 -1.65 4.61
CA VAL A 206 17.57 -3.01 4.67
C VAL A 206 18.17 -3.43 3.33
N ASN A 207 17.61 -2.98 2.20
CA ASN A 207 18.20 -3.22 0.88
C ASN A 207 19.52 -2.47 0.70
N VAL A 208 19.61 -1.21 1.13
CA VAL A 208 20.89 -0.46 1.17
C VAL A 208 21.93 -1.22 1.99
N TRP A 209 21.55 -1.74 3.16
CA TRP A 209 22.43 -2.55 3.99
C TRP A 209 22.88 -3.85 3.27
N MET A 210 21.95 -4.59 2.65
CA MET A 210 22.28 -5.83 1.93
C MET A 210 23.22 -5.59 0.75
N VAL A 211 23.03 -4.50 0.00
CA VAL A 211 23.94 -4.07 -1.06
C VAL A 211 25.33 -3.77 -0.49
N SER A 212 25.41 -3.05 0.64
CA SER A 212 26.69 -2.75 1.30
C SER A 212 27.46 -3.99 1.79
N ARG A 213 26.77 -5.13 1.92
CA ARG A 213 27.31 -6.43 2.36
C ARG A 213 27.47 -7.43 1.21
N ASN A 214 27.34 -7.00 -0.04
CA ASN A 214 27.39 -7.87 -1.23
C ASN A 214 26.39 -9.04 -1.18
N MET A 215 25.24 -8.84 -0.54
CA MET A 215 24.15 -9.81 -0.48
C MET A 215 23.12 -9.59 -1.59
N LYS A 216 23.00 -8.35 -2.08
CA LYS A 216 22.18 -7.96 -3.24
C LYS A 216 23.01 -7.11 -4.19
N HIS A 217 22.61 -7.08 -5.45
CA HIS A 217 23.12 -6.15 -6.44
C HIS A 217 22.25 -4.87 -6.46
N GLY A 218 22.87 -3.75 -6.82
CA GLY A 218 22.13 -2.53 -7.14
C GLY A 218 21.99 -2.34 -8.65
N LEU A 219 22.20 -1.11 -9.10
CA LEU A 219 22.15 -0.71 -10.50
C LEU A 219 23.40 -1.20 -11.25
N MET A 220 23.21 -1.72 -12.45
CA MET A 220 24.28 -2.22 -13.32
C MET A 220 24.16 -1.62 -14.72
N THR A 221 25.29 -1.55 -15.42
CA THR A 221 25.34 -1.02 -16.78
C THR A 221 25.69 -2.13 -17.75
N GLU A 222 24.95 -2.21 -18.85
CA GLU A 222 25.19 -3.16 -19.94
C GLU A 222 25.40 -2.38 -21.24
N ARG A 223 26.62 -2.44 -21.79
CA ARG A 223 26.99 -1.81 -23.08
C ARG A 223 27.48 -2.88 -24.06
N PRO A 224 26.57 -3.57 -24.77
CA PRO A 224 26.96 -4.53 -25.81
C PRO A 224 27.74 -3.81 -26.93
N SER A 225 28.84 -4.40 -27.39
CA SER A 225 29.63 -3.86 -28.51
C SER A 225 28.77 -3.74 -29.78
N GLY A 226 28.83 -2.60 -30.45
CA GLY A 226 27.98 -2.29 -31.61
C GLY A 226 26.55 -1.84 -31.27
N SER A 227 26.21 -1.71 -29.98
CA SER A 227 24.95 -1.10 -29.56
C SER A 227 25.03 0.44 -29.62
N ARG A 228 23.87 1.12 -29.61
CA ARG A 228 23.80 2.59 -29.52
C ARG A 228 24.45 3.15 -28.24
N PHE A 229 24.66 2.31 -27.23
CA PHE A 229 25.26 2.65 -25.94
C PHE A 229 26.76 2.35 -25.88
N ASP A 230 27.34 1.88 -26.98
CA ASP A 230 28.77 1.60 -27.11
C ASP A 230 29.55 2.93 -27.09
N VAL A 231 30.43 3.09 -26.11
CA VAL A 231 31.26 4.27 -25.92
C VAL A 231 32.72 3.85 -26.13
N PRO A 232 33.52 4.58 -26.93
CA PRO A 232 34.94 4.27 -27.07
C PRO A 232 35.61 4.24 -25.71
N SER A 233 36.28 3.14 -25.38
CA SER A 233 36.98 2.95 -24.12
C SER A 233 38.06 4.03 -23.94
N GLN A 234 37.75 5.09 -23.21
CA GLN A 234 38.79 5.96 -22.69
C GLN A 234 39.42 5.27 -21.48
N PRO A 235 40.77 5.15 -21.41
CA PRO A 235 41.43 4.59 -20.25
C PRO A 235 41.04 5.38 -19.00
N LEU A 236 40.55 4.68 -17.98
CA LEU A 236 40.37 5.28 -16.66
C LEU A 236 41.75 5.74 -16.18
N GLU A 237 41.95 7.06 -16.09
CA GLU A 237 43.13 7.63 -15.44
C GLU A 237 43.18 7.12 -13.99
N PRO A 238 44.28 6.48 -13.54
CA PRO A 238 44.39 6.03 -12.17
C PRO A 238 44.42 7.26 -11.25
N GLN A 239 43.29 7.56 -10.60
CA GLN A 239 43.27 8.57 -9.55
C GLN A 239 44.11 8.07 -8.39
N ASN A 240 45.24 8.75 -8.20
CA ASN A 240 46.23 8.50 -7.17
C ASN A 240 45.58 8.73 -5.79
N VAL A 241 45.12 7.66 -5.13
CA VAL A 241 44.63 7.70 -3.75
C VAL A 241 45.83 7.77 -2.81
N ASN A 242 46.49 8.93 -2.75
CA ASN A 242 47.56 9.20 -1.79
C ASN A 242 47.68 10.70 -1.50
N HIS A 243 46.62 11.33 -0.99
CA HIS A 243 46.72 12.64 -0.31
C HIS A 243 45.65 12.80 0.78
N LEU A 244 45.57 11.85 1.71
CA LEU A 244 44.89 12.02 3.00
C LEU A 244 45.69 11.33 4.12
N ASN A 245 46.98 11.66 4.24
CA ASN A 245 47.73 11.47 5.50
C ASN A 245 49.11 12.15 5.46
N ARG A 246 49.15 13.49 5.42
CA ARG A 246 50.30 14.27 5.92
C ARG A 246 49.99 15.77 5.96
N SER A 247 49.37 16.21 7.05
CA SER A 247 49.49 17.60 7.50
C SER A 247 49.40 17.66 9.03
N GLN A 248 50.35 17.00 9.70
CA GLN A 248 50.82 17.47 10.99
C GLN A 248 52.21 18.07 10.78
N GLY A 249 52.38 19.32 11.19
CA GLY A 249 53.67 20.00 11.29
C GLY A 249 54.08 20.81 10.07
N LYS A 250 53.55 22.03 9.96
CA LYS A 250 54.37 23.19 9.54
C LYS A 250 53.71 24.51 9.94
N VAL A 251 54.37 25.18 10.88
CA VAL A 251 54.18 26.58 11.25
C VAL A 251 54.49 27.43 10.02
N VAL A 252 53.54 28.28 9.61
CA VAL A 252 53.78 29.35 8.63
C VAL A 252 53.13 30.63 9.16
N GLN A 253 53.96 31.66 9.27
CA GLN A 253 53.65 33.02 9.70
C GLN A 253 52.57 33.68 8.83
N ALA A 254 51.75 34.51 9.48
CA ALA A 254 50.75 35.37 8.85
C ALA A 254 51.38 36.67 8.31
N PRO A 255 50.86 37.23 7.20
CA PRO A 255 50.93 38.66 6.94
C PRO A 255 49.59 39.35 7.30
N GLN A 256 49.76 40.56 7.83
CA GLN A 256 48.73 41.51 8.25
C GLN A 256 47.95 42.08 7.04
N GLY A 257 46.70 42.51 7.27
CA GLY A 257 46.07 43.52 6.41
C GLY A 257 44.54 43.52 6.33
N HIS A 258 43.97 44.57 6.93
CA HIS A 258 42.74 45.28 6.53
C HIS A 258 41.34 44.74 6.87
N GLU A 259 40.80 45.31 7.96
CA GLU A 259 39.52 46.04 8.07
C GLU A 259 38.34 45.64 7.16
N ALA A 260 37.25 45.17 7.79
CA ALA A 260 36.00 45.93 7.88
C ALA A 260 34.99 45.18 8.79
N ALA A 261 34.50 45.89 9.80
CA ALA A 261 33.53 45.40 10.78
C ALA A 261 32.09 45.51 10.26
N GLY A 262 31.26 44.54 10.63
CA GLY A 262 29.81 44.61 10.52
C GLY A 262 29.14 43.80 11.65
N SER A 263 28.37 44.51 12.48
CA SER A 263 27.32 44.04 13.41
C SER A 263 27.70 43.01 14.49
N ALA A 264 27.82 43.39 15.76
CA ALA A 264 26.77 43.73 16.74
C ALA A 264 26.25 42.53 17.57
N SER A 265 26.35 42.74 18.89
CA SER A 265 25.45 42.30 19.96
C SER A 265 25.85 41.15 20.91
N HIS A 266 25.84 41.53 22.20
CA HIS A 266 25.62 40.80 23.47
C HIS A 266 26.69 39.79 23.94
N ALA A 267 27.53 40.12 24.94
CA ALA A 267 27.27 40.32 26.39
C ALA A 267 26.84 39.02 27.09
N GLY A 268 27.78 38.30 27.73
CA GLY A 268 27.95 38.25 29.19
C GLY A 268 27.46 36.88 29.69
N HIS A 269 27.98 36.17 30.69
CA HIS A 269 28.91 36.46 31.78
C HIS A 269 29.25 35.09 32.45
N HIS A 270 30.33 35.07 33.23
CA HIS A 270 30.58 34.22 34.42
C HIS A 270 31.20 32.81 34.29
N MET A 271 32.50 32.79 34.64
CA MET A 271 33.23 31.79 35.45
C MET A 271 33.00 32.04 36.98
N PRO A 272 33.61 31.30 37.96
CA PRO A 272 34.60 30.20 37.90
C PRO A 272 34.40 29.01 38.91
N GLU A 273 35.36 28.05 38.83
CA GLU A 273 36.03 27.28 39.91
C GLU A 273 35.26 26.27 40.79
N GLN A 274 35.77 25.02 40.88
CA GLN A 274 36.65 24.62 42.01
C GLN A 274 37.26 23.21 41.85
N ASP A 275 38.60 23.23 41.94
CA ASP A 275 39.65 22.27 42.30
C ASP A 275 39.38 20.93 43.04
N HIS A 276 40.06 19.90 42.49
CA HIS A 276 41.11 19.04 43.08
C HIS A 276 41.13 18.60 44.57
N ALA A 277 41.24 17.27 44.77
CA ALA A 277 42.28 16.54 45.55
C ALA A 277 41.84 15.04 45.67
N GLN A 278 42.51 13.99 45.17
CA GLN A 278 43.89 13.48 45.35
C GLN A 278 44.19 13.10 46.81
N MET A 279 44.35 11.82 47.18
CA MET A 279 45.60 11.05 47.39
C MET A 279 45.26 9.89 48.38
N ASN A 280 45.92 8.73 48.55
CA ASN A 280 47.08 8.04 47.97
C ASN A 280 47.23 6.63 48.64
N HIS A 281 48.23 5.86 48.15
CA HIS A 281 49.11 4.88 48.86
C HIS A 281 48.57 3.45 49.09
N ALA A 282 49.36 2.36 48.98
CA ALA A 282 50.76 2.12 48.57
C ALA A 282 50.94 0.59 48.33
N GLU A 283 51.66 0.15 47.28
CA GLU A 283 53.01 -0.50 47.26
C GLU A 283 53.18 -1.93 47.82
N HIS A 284 53.75 -2.83 46.98
CA HIS A 284 54.91 -3.75 47.17
C HIS A 284 54.83 -4.87 46.08
N ALA A 285 55.71 -4.97 45.07
CA ALA A 285 57.09 -5.54 45.03
C ALA A 285 57.16 -7.01 45.53
N ALA A 286 57.85 -8.01 44.95
CA ALA A 286 58.68 -8.21 43.75
C ALA A 286 59.07 -9.74 43.65
N HIS A 287 59.80 -10.10 42.58
CA HIS A 287 60.61 -11.33 42.33
C HIS A 287 59.91 -12.60 41.76
N VAL A 288 60.15 -13.04 40.51
CA VAL A 288 61.37 -13.53 39.78
C VAL A 288 61.70 -15.00 40.06
N GLN A 289 61.57 -15.88 39.04
CA GLN A 289 62.69 -16.73 38.60
C GLN A 289 62.44 -17.47 37.27
N VAL A 290 63.54 -17.60 36.54
CA VAL A 290 63.78 -18.19 35.22
C VAL A 290 64.25 -19.63 35.38
N THR A 291 63.93 -20.52 34.43
CA THR A 291 64.82 -21.62 34.01
C THR A 291 64.63 -21.94 32.53
N GLN A 292 65.76 -22.23 31.88
CA GLN A 292 65.98 -22.48 30.45
C GLN A 292 66.76 -23.81 30.31
N ALA A 293 66.85 -24.36 29.08
CA ALA A 293 67.76 -25.42 28.54
C ALA A 293 67.03 -26.72 28.09
N HIS A 294 67.30 -27.46 26.98
CA HIS A 294 68.29 -27.52 25.87
C HIS A 294 67.63 -28.39 24.73
N ALA A 295 67.69 -28.09 23.41
CA ALA A 295 68.70 -28.30 22.34
C ALA A 295 68.79 -29.72 21.67
N HIS A 296 68.69 -29.76 20.31
CA HIS A 296 69.39 -30.59 19.27
C HIS A 296 68.53 -30.70 17.96
N MET A 297 68.88 -30.05 16.83
CA MET A 297 69.81 -30.38 15.71
C MET A 297 69.30 -31.42 14.68
N GLY A 298 69.22 -31.06 13.37
CA GLY A 298 69.10 -32.01 12.25
C GLY A 298 68.68 -31.44 10.87
N HIS A 299 69.67 -31.25 9.98
CA HIS A 299 69.72 -30.87 8.56
C HIS A 299 68.70 -31.41 7.52
N GLY A 300 68.53 -30.63 6.41
CA GLY A 300 68.58 -31.18 5.03
C GLY A 300 67.58 -30.64 3.98
N THR A 301 68.07 -29.87 3.00
CA THR A 301 67.49 -29.67 1.63
C THR A 301 68.63 -29.88 0.62
N PRO A 302 68.39 -30.29 -0.65
CA PRO A 302 68.24 -29.33 -1.78
C PRO A 302 67.41 -29.90 -2.99
N PRO A 303 67.50 -29.40 -4.24
CA PRO A 303 66.55 -28.46 -4.87
C PRO A 303 65.89 -29.00 -6.17
N GLU A 304 64.83 -28.35 -6.66
CA GLU A 304 64.19 -28.69 -7.95
C GLU A 304 64.23 -27.53 -8.96
N GLN A 305 64.39 -27.91 -10.22
CA GLN A 305 64.89 -27.15 -11.35
C GLN A 305 63.88 -26.17 -11.95
N ALA A 306 64.39 -25.01 -12.39
CA ALA A 306 63.72 -24.09 -13.28
C ALA A 306 63.72 -24.63 -14.72
N THR A 307 62.55 -24.66 -15.37
CA THR A 307 62.45 -24.67 -16.84
C THR A 307 61.44 -23.61 -17.29
N ALA A 308 61.91 -22.77 -18.20
CA ALA A 308 61.16 -21.68 -18.82
C ALA A 308 60.38 -22.21 -20.03
N SER A 309 59.15 -21.73 -20.21
CA SER A 309 58.43 -21.77 -21.49
C SER A 309 57.67 -20.45 -21.70
N SER A 310 57.78 -19.92 -22.93
CA SER A 310 57.24 -18.64 -23.41
C SER A 310 55.72 -18.69 -23.64
N PRO A 311 55.02 -17.54 -23.74
CA PRO A 311 53.57 -17.48 -23.57
C PRO A 311 52.80 -17.63 -24.90
N ASP A 312 51.77 -18.47 -24.86
CA ASP A 312 50.71 -18.52 -25.87
C ASP A 312 49.57 -17.54 -25.50
N HIS A 313 48.97 -17.00 -26.56
CA HIS A 313 47.91 -16.00 -26.59
C HIS A 313 46.78 -16.20 -25.57
N ALA A 314 46.72 -15.34 -24.55
CA ALA A 314 45.58 -15.23 -23.64
C ALA A 314 44.45 -14.43 -24.31
N ALA A 315 43.40 -15.13 -24.72
CA ALA A 315 42.08 -14.56 -24.90
C ALA A 315 41.63 -13.93 -23.58
N MET A 316 41.33 -12.63 -23.58
CA MET A 316 40.74 -11.94 -22.42
C MET A 316 39.32 -12.48 -22.22
N GLY A 317 39.20 -13.48 -21.34
CA GLY A 317 37.92 -13.85 -20.74
C GLY A 317 37.48 -12.75 -19.78
N HIS A 318 36.23 -12.31 -19.91
CA HIS A 318 35.57 -11.47 -18.92
C HIS A 318 35.67 -12.14 -17.54
N GLU A 319 36.44 -11.54 -16.63
CA GLU A 319 36.42 -11.89 -15.21
C GLU A 319 35.04 -11.52 -14.64
N GLY A 320 34.16 -12.50 -14.53
CA GLY A 320 32.95 -12.38 -13.73
C GLY A 320 33.33 -12.25 -12.26
N HIS A 321 33.34 -11.03 -11.73
CA HIS A 321 33.49 -10.77 -10.31
C HIS A 321 32.36 -11.47 -9.53
N GLN A 322 32.67 -12.61 -8.93
CA GLN A 322 31.74 -13.34 -8.07
C GLN A 322 31.56 -12.56 -6.75
N MET A 323 30.35 -12.03 -6.52
CA MET A 323 30.01 -11.42 -5.23
C MET A 323 30.01 -12.50 -4.14
N GLN A 324 30.99 -12.46 -3.25
CA GLN A 324 30.96 -13.23 -2.01
C GLN A 324 30.28 -12.39 -0.92
N PRO A 325 29.25 -12.92 -0.22
CA PRO A 325 28.58 -12.20 0.86
C PRO A 325 29.56 -11.84 1.97
N ASN A 326 29.67 -10.55 2.30
CA ASN A 326 30.50 -10.06 3.39
C ASN A 326 29.61 -9.78 4.62
N VAL A 327 29.03 -10.83 5.19
CA VAL A 327 28.11 -10.76 6.33
C VAL A 327 28.47 -11.79 7.39
N THR A 328 28.43 -11.39 8.67
CA THR A 328 28.65 -12.34 9.77
C THR A 328 27.37 -13.08 10.11
N ARG A 329 27.47 -14.32 10.63
CA ARG A 329 26.30 -15.08 11.09
C ARG A 329 25.46 -14.32 12.12
N PRO A 330 26.04 -13.62 13.13
CA PRO A 330 25.25 -12.82 14.06
C PRO A 330 24.49 -11.68 13.39
N GLN A 331 25.09 -10.96 12.43
CA GLN A 331 24.39 -9.90 11.69
C GLN A 331 23.19 -10.45 10.93
N LEU A 332 23.39 -11.57 10.23
CA LEU A 332 22.35 -12.21 9.43
C LEU A 332 21.20 -12.72 10.30
N LEU A 333 21.50 -13.33 11.45
CA LEU A 333 20.51 -13.77 12.41
C LEU A 333 19.73 -12.58 13.00
N SER A 334 20.42 -11.50 13.39
CA SER A 334 19.76 -10.31 13.94
C SER A 334 18.82 -9.66 12.94
N VAL A 335 19.26 -9.42 11.71
CA VAL A 335 18.42 -8.83 10.66
C VAL A 335 17.27 -9.77 10.27
N GLY A 336 17.54 -11.07 10.17
CA GLY A 336 16.51 -12.09 9.91
C GLY A 336 15.43 -12.09 11.00
N LEU A 337 15.81 -12.10 12.28
CA LEU A 337 14.88 -12.05 13.41
C LEU A 337 14.07 -10.75 13.42
N ILE A 338 14.71 -9.59 13.22
CA ILE A 338 14.00 -8.31 13.14
C ILE A 338 13.00 -8.32 11.98
N SER A 339 13.41 -8.81 10.81
CA SER A 339 12.52 -8.89 9.64
C SER A 339 11.30 -9.78 9.91
N GLY A 340 11.49 -10.93 10.56
CA GLY A 340 10.40 -11.83 10.91
C GLY A 340 9.46 -11.26 11.97
N LEU A 341 10.00 -10.56 12.98
CA LEU A 341 9.20 -9.87 14.00
C LEU A 341 8.39 -8.73 13.40
N LEU A 342 8.99 -7.94 12.50
CA LEU A 342 8.30 -6.86 11.79
C LEU A 342 7.19 -7.40 10.90
N LEU A 343 7.45 -8.49 10.15
CA LEU A 343 6.42 -9.15 9.35
C LEU A 343 5.27 -9.62 10.24
N LEU A 344 5.57 -10.34 11.32
CA LEU A 344 4.55 -10.85 12.24
C LEU A 344 3.72 -9.71 12.84
N LEU A 345 4.37 -8.64 13.29
CA LEU A 345 3.69 -7.44 13.80
C LEU A 345 2.81 -6.79 12.70
N GLY A 346 3.36 -6.58 11.51
CA GLY A 346 2.64 -5.95 10.39
C GLY A 346 1.44 -6.75 9.90
N MET A 347 1.51 -8.08 9.93
CA MET A 347 0.40 -8.95 9.52
C MET A 347 -0.66 -9.14 10.60
N THR A 348 -0.27 -9.12 11.89
CA THR A 348 -1.20 -9.46 13.00
C THR A 348 -1.78 -8.25 13.72
N TRP A 349 -1.05 -7.14 13.81
CA TRP A 349 -1.51 -5.95 14.53
C TRP A 349 -2.81 -5.36 13.94
N PRO A 350 -2.98 -5.23 12.61
CA PRO A 350 -4.23 -4.73 12.04
C PRO A 350 -5.45 -5.57 12.42
N ALA A 351 -5.29 -6.89 12.55
CA ALA A 351 -6.36 -7.81 12.95
C ALA A 351 -6.88 -7.55 14.39
N THR A 352 -6.10 -6.84 15.22
CA THR A 352 -6.57 -6.39 16.56
C THR A 352 -7.45 -5.14 16.52
N LYS A 353 -7.56 -4.49 15.35
CA LYS A 353 -8.25 -3.21 15.16
C LYS A 353 -9.42 -3.29 14.20
N VAL A 354 -9.34 -4.14 13.18
CA VAL A 354 -10.39 -4.32 12.17
C VAL A 354 -10.73 -5.78 11.95
N ASN A 355 -11.91 -6.05 11.40
CA ASN A 355 -12.37 -7.41 11.14
C ASN A 355 -11.79 -7.97 9.83
N VAL A 356 -10.64 -8.65 9.93
CA VAL A 356 -9.97 -9.29 8.78
C VAL A 356 -10.62 -10.62 8.33
N ASN A 357 -11.72 -11.04 8.97
CA ASN A 357 -12.46 -12.24 8.56
C ASN A 357 -13.49 -11.95 7.45
N ILE A 358 -13.70 -10.68 7.11
CA ILE A 358 -14.65 -10.25 6.09
C ILE A 358 -14.00 -10.35 4.70
N ALA A 359 -14.76 -10.84 3.73
CA ALA A 359 -14.41 -10.83 2.32
C ALA A 359 -14.98 -9.60 1.60
N ALA A 360 -14.32 -9.16 0.52
CA ALA A 360 -14.73 -7.97 -0.24
C ALA A 360 -16.18 -8.03 -0.76
N HIS A 361 -16.65 -9.21 -1.15
CA HIS A 361 -18.02 -9.40 -1.64
C HIS A 361 -19.09 -9.26 -0.53
N GLU A 362 -18.71 -9.46 0.73
CA GLU A 362 -19.63 -9.37 1.87
C GLU A 362 -19.95 -7.92 2.26
N VAL A 363 -19.10 -6.96 1.93
CA VAL A 363 -19.33 -5.53 2.19
C VAL A 363 -19.54 -4.72 0.93
N GLY A 364 -19.16 -5.25 -0.23
CA GLY A 364 -19.39 -4.60 -1.52
C GLY A 364 -18.64 -3.27 -1.63
N SER A 365 -19.35 -2.22 -2.01
CA SER A 365 -18.84 -0.85 -2.13
C SER A 365 -19.35 0.06 -0.99
N ALA A 366 -19.60 -0.53 0.19
CA ALA A 366 -20.14 0.21 1.34
C ALA A 366 -19.25 1.41 1.72
N ILE A 367 -19.90 2.54 2.02
CA ILE A 367 -19.25 3.75 2.49
C ILE A 367 -19.80 4.06 3.87
N MET A 368 -18.95 4.00 4.88
CA MET A 368 -19.35 4.26 6.26
C MET A 368 -19.48 5.78 6.50
N PRO A 369 -20.46 6.20 7.31
CA PRO A 369 -20.60 7.60 7.69
C PRO A 369 -19.40 8.07 8.54
N PRO A 370 -19.09 9.37 8.53
CA PRO A 370 -18.02 9.92 9.36
C PRO A 370 -18.22 9.62 10.86
N GLY A 371 -17.14 9.24 11.54
CA GLY A 371 -17.17 8.95 12.98
C GLY A 371 -17.53 7.50 13.35
N MET A 372 -17.95 6.69 12.38
CA MET A 372 -18.17 5.27 12.60
C MET A 372 -16.83 4.51 12.68
N ILE A 373 -16.61 3.83 13.80
CA ILE A 373 -15.41 3.02 14.03
C ILE A 373 -15.78 1.56 13.83
N MET A 374 -15.15 0.92 12.85
CA MET A 374 -15.25 -0.52 12.65
C MET A 374 -14.34 -1.23 13.64
N THR A 375 -14.90 -2.12 14.45
CA THR A 375 -14.15 -2.94 15.40
C THR A 375 -13.91 -4.34 14.83
N PRO A 376 -13.00 -5.14 15.41
CA PRO A 376 -12.80 -6.54 15.00
C PRO A 376 -14.06 -7.40 15.04
N ASP A 377 -15.06 -7.03 15.84
CA ASP A 377 -16.30 -7.77 16.02
C ASP A 377 -17.46 -7.25 15.17
N THR A 378 -17.25 -6.20 14.36
CA THR A 378 -18.34 -5.68 13.54
C THR A 378 -18.58 -6.61 12.34
N PRO A 379 -19.79 -7.19 12.18
CA PRO A 379 -20.09 -8.08 11.06
C PRO A 379 -20.39 -7.30 9.78
N ALA A 380 -20.23 -7.96 8.64
CA ALA A 380 -20.45 -7.37 7.32
C ALA A 380 -21.91 -6.90 7.10
N ASP A 381 -22.90 -7.61 7.65
CA ASP A 381 -24.30 -7.21 7.55
C ASP A 381 -24.56 -5.90 8.30
N ALA A 382 -24.02 -5.75 9.52
CA ALA A 382 -24.11 -4.48 10.24
C ALA A 382 -23.40 -3.34 9.49
N MET A 383 -22.28 -3.63 8.81
CA MET A 383 -21.62 -2.65 7.95
C MET A 383 -22.52 -2.16 6.82
N LYS A 384 -23.23 -3.07 6.15
CA LYS A 384 -24.18 -2.72 5.10
C LYS A 384 -25.34 -1.91 5.63
N ASP A 385 -25.95 -2.34 6.73
CA ASP A 385 -27.11 -1.69 7.34
C ASP A 385 -26.78 -0.26 7.81
N MET A 386 -25.55 -0.05 8.27
CA MET A 386 -25.07 1.26 8.73
C MET A 386 -24.42 2.11 7.63
N SER A 387 -24.27 1.57 6.42
CA SER A 387 -23.59 2.26 5.33
C SER A 387 -24.43 3.44 4.79
N ALA A 388 -23.75 4.47 4.31
CA ALA A 388 -24.40 5.56 3.62
C ALA A 388 -24.97 5.08 2.28
N VAL A 389 -26.14 5.59 1.90
CA VAL A 389 -26.77 5.29 0.62
C VAL A 389 -25.84 5.70 -0.52
N ASP A 390 -25.55 4.76 -1.44
CA ASP A 390 -24.70 5.02 -2.61
C ASP A 390 -25.35 6.09 -3.53
N PRO A 391 -24.69 7.25 -3.75
CA PRO A 391 -25.19 8.31 -4.63
C PRO A 391 -25.44 7.89 -6.08
N ARG A 392 -24.81 6.80 -6.55
CA ARG A 392 -25.07 6.22 -7.88
C ARG A 392 -26.50 5.69 -8.02
N LEU A 393 -27.15 5.38 -6.89
CA LEU A 393 -28.51 4.83 -6.84
C LEU A 393 -29.59 5.91 -6.76
N PHE A 394 -29.22 7.18 -6.59
CA PHE A 394 -30.20 8.26 -6.42
C PHE A 394 -31.09 8.40 -7.65
N ARG A 395 -32.41 8.20 -7.45
CA ARG A 395 -33.47 8.39 -8.44
C ARG A 395 -34.06 9.79 -8.41
N PHE A 396 -33.87 10.52 -7.31
CA PHE A 396 -34.35 11.88 -7.14
C PHE A 396 -33.37 12.73 -6.33
N ARG A 397 -33.51 14.05 -6.44
CA ARG A 397 -32.87 15.03 -5.56
C ARG A 397 -33.92 16.01 -5.07
N ALA A 398 -34.18 16.00 -3.78
CA ALA A 398 -35.18 16.87 -3.19
C ALA A 398 -34.75 18.34 -3.26
N ALA A 399 -35.70 19.23 -3.50
CA ALA A 399 -35.46 20.67 -3.40
C ALA A 399 -35.16 21.04 -1.93
N VAL A 400 -34.38 22.10 -1.71
CA VAL A 400 -34.05 22.57 -0.34
C VAL A 400 -35.29 22.99 0.45
N THR A 401 -36.35 23.38 -0.25
CA THR A 401 -37.65 23.78 0.33
C THR A 401 -38.67 22.66 0.38
N GLN A 402 -38.35 21.47 -0.14
CA GLN A 402 -39.28 20.35 -0.18
C GLN A 402 -39.53 19.83 1.23
N GLN A 403 -40.81 19.65 1.58
CA GLN A 403 -41.23 19.09 2.87
C GLN A 403 -41.71 17.66 2.67
N GLY A 404 -41.39 16.78 3.64
CA GLY A 404 -41.98 15.44 3.71
C GLY A 404 -43.41 15.48 4.25
N ASP A 405 -43.98 14.30 4.52
CA ASP A 405 -45.32 14.17 5.14
C ASP A 405 -46.44 14.92 4.37
N GLN A 406 -46.29 15.03 3.05
CA GLN A 406 -47.34 15.53 2.18
C GLN A 406 -48.43 14.46 2.01
N THR A 407 -49.70 14.87 2.12
CA THR A 407 -50.84 13.96 1.91
C THR A 407 -50.86 13.43 0.48
N LEU A 408 -51.01 12.12 0.34
CA LEU A 408 -51.20 11.46 -0.95
C LEU A 408 -52.68 11.18 -1.16
N GLU A 409 -53.25 11.78 -2.22
CA GLU A 409 -54.65 11.55 -2.57
C GLU A 409 -54.84 10.14 -3.17
N PRO A 410 -55.83 9.36 -2.70
CA PRO A 410 -56.12 8.05 -3.26
C PRO A 410 -56.88 8.15 -4.59
N ALA A 411 -56.62 7.20 -5.49
CA ALA A 411 -57.54 6.92 -6.59
C ALA A 411 -58.69 6.04 -6.09
N VAL A 412 -59.93 6.53 -6.17
CA VAL A 412 -61.12 5.76 -5.77
C VAL A 412 -61.64 4.96 -6.97
N GLN A 413 -61.64 3.63 -6.87
CA GLN A 413 -62.16 2.73 -7.91
C GLN A 413 -63.09 1.70 -7.29
N GLY A 414 -64.38 1.72 -7.66
CA GLY A 414 -65.36 0.76 -7.15
C GLY A 414 -65.53 0.78 -5.62
N GLY A 415 -65.35 1.94 -4.98
CA GLY A 415 -65.42 2.09 -3.52
C GLY A 415 -64.14 1.71 -2.77
N VAL A 416 -63.06 1.34 -3.48
CA VAL A 416 -61.74 1.05 -2.88
C VAL A 416 -60.83 2.27 -3.05
N LYS A 417 -60.20 2.73 -1.97
CA LYS A 417 -59.15 3.75 -1.98
C LYS A 417 -57.81 3.11 -2.36
N ARG A 418 -57.28 3.45 -3.53
CA ARG A 418 -56.00 2.93 -4.04
C ARG A 418 -54.88 3.96 -3.88
N PHE A 419 -53.78 3.57 -3.26
CA PHE A 419 -52.54 4.34 -3.15
C PHE A 419 -51.40 3.64 -3.89
N ASN A 420 -50.53 4.43 -4.52
CA ASN A 420 -49.31 3.92 -5.14
C ASN A 420 -48.10 4.51 -4.41
N LEU A 421 -47.30 3.63 -3.82
CA LEU A 421 -46.08 3.98 -3.10
C LEU A 421 -44.88 3.42 -3.85
N THR A 422 -43.86 4.25 -4.07
CA THR A 422 -42.58 3.84 -4.65
C THR A 422 -41.48 4.10 -3.65
N VAL A 423 -40.79 3.04 -3.23
CA VAL A 423 -39.61 3.13 -2.36
C VAL A 423 -38.38 3.31 -3.23
N SER A 424 -37.62 4.38 -3.04
CA SER A 424 -36.45 4.69 -3.86
C SER A 424 -35.36 5.41 -3.07
N ALA A 425 -34.12 5.25 -3.51
CA ALA A 425 -32.99 6.02 -3.00
C ALA A 425 -32.94 7.41 -3.63
N GLY A 426 -32.58 8.43 -2.86
CA GLY A 426 -32.35 9.77 -3.39
C GLY A 426 -31.67 10.69 -2.39
N GLN A 427 -31.44 11.92 -2.82
CA GLN A 427 -30.87 12.95 -1.96
C GLN A 427 -31.99 13.71 -1.23
N TRP A 428 -31.91 13.79 0.09
CA TRP A 428 -32.81 14.56 0.95
C TRP A 428 -32.05 15.64 1.72
N ASN A 429 -32.69 16.77 2.03
CA ASN A 429 -32.07 17.84 2.81
C ASN A 429 -32.60 17.81 4.25
N ILE A 430 -31.74 17.51 5.23
CA ILE A 430 -32.12 17.60 6.66
C ILE A 430 -32.08 19.07 7.11
N LEU A 431 -31.08 19.81 6.63
CA LEU A 431 -30.94 21.27 6.77
C LEU A 431 -30.60 21.88 5.41
N LYS A 432 -30.68 23.21 5.28
CA LYS A 432 -30.47 23.93 4.02
C LYS A 432 -29.13 23.61 3.34
N ASP A 433 -28.11 23.31 4.13
CA ASP A 433 -26.73 23.04 3.74
C ASP A 433 -26.30 21.59 4.05
N ARG A 434 -27.25 20.71 4.38
CA ARG A 434 -26.98 19.31 4.78
C ARG A 434 -27.79 18.32 3.93
N PRO A 435 -27.40 18.10 2.66
CA PRO A 435 -27.92 17.00 1.87
C PRO A 435 -27.39 15.66 2.40
N VAL A 436 -28.26 14.66 2.44
CA VAL A 436 -27.95 13.28 2.80
C VAL A 436 -28.54 12.33 1.78
N GLY A 437 -27.97 11.15 1.63
CA GLY A 437 -28.64 10.04 0.96
C GLY A 437 -29.72 9.46 1.87
N ALA A 438 -30.90 9.21 1.33
CA ALA A 438 -32.00 8.61 2.05
C ALA A 438 -32.75 7.63 1.15
N TYR A 439 -33.28 6.56 1.74
CA TYR A 439 -34.40 5.87 1.14
C TYR A 439 -35.67 6.66 1.44
N ALA A 440 -36.58 6.72 0.49
CA ALA A 440 -37.76 7.56 0.58
C ALA A 440 -38.95 6.88 -0.07
N ILE A 441 -40.14 7.17 0.45
CA ILE A 441 -41.41 6.76 -0.17
C ILE A 441 -41.92 7.95 -0.98
N ASN A 442 -42.17 7.74 -2.28
CA ASN A 442 -42.59 8.78 -3.23
C ASN A 442 -41.67 10.01 -3.26
N GLY A 443 -40.37 9.82 -3.06
CA GLY A 443 -39.37 10.90 -3.15
C GLY A 443 -39.39 11.90 -1.99
N GLN A 444 -40.00 11.54 -0.85
CA GLN A 444 -40.05 12.39 0.34
C GLN A 444 -39.75 11.63 1.65
N VAL A 445 -39.19 12.36 2.62
CA VAL A 445 -38.89 11.87 3.98
C VAL A 445 -39.34 12.92 5.00
N PRO A 446 -40.28 12.63 5.93
CA PRO A 446 -41.09 11.41 6.02
C PRO A 446 -41.89 11.14 4.74
N GLY A 447 -42.29 9.88 4.56
CA GLY A 447 -43.11 9.43 3.42
C GLY A 447 -44.46 10.16 3.32
N PRO A 448 -45.27 9.89 2.28
CA PRO A 448 -46.58 10.50 2.13
C PRO A 448 -47.54 10.12 3.25
N ARG A 449 -48.30 11.11 3.72
CA ARG A 449 -49.38 10.86 4.66
C ARG A 449 -50.53 10.19 3.94
N LEU A 450 -51.00 9.08 4.51
CA LEU A 450 -52.21 8.40 4.06
C LEU A 450 -53.32 8.74 5.04
N GLU A 451 -54.41 9.32 4.55
CA GLU A 451 -55.60 9.64 5.35
C GLU A 451 -56.75 8.71 4.95
N LEU A 452 -57.25 7.96 5.94
CA LEU A 452 -58.27 6.93 5.78
C LEU A 452 -59.44 7.21 6.72
N GLU A 453 -60.64 6.77 6.32
CA GLU A 453 -61.81 6.74 7.17
C GLU A 453 -62.05 5.31 7.66
N GLN A 454 -62.53 5.18 8.90
CA GLN A 454 -62.89 3.88 9.44
C GLN A 454 -63.98 3.24 8.57
N GLY A 455 -63.74 2.00 8.12
CA GLY A 455 -64.58 1.27 7.19
C GLY A 455 -64.12 1.33 5.74
N ASP A 456 -63.11 2.14 5.39
CA ASP A 456 -62.56 2.18 4.05
C ASP A 456 -61.98 0.82 3.63
N GLN A 457 -62.26 0.45 2.38
CA GLN A 457 -61.53 -0.61 1.69
C GLN A 457 -60.29 -0.01 1.04
N VAL A 458 -59.11 -0.49 1.43
CA VAL A 458 -57.83 0.11 1.05
C VAL A 458 -57.00 -0.86 0.23
N GLU A 459 -56.37 -0.32 -0.83
CA GLU A 459 -55.38 -1.02 -1.63
C GLU A 459 -54.12 -0.17 -1.75
N ILE A 460 -52.97 -0.69 -1.32
CA ILE A 460 -51.69 0.02 -1.38
C ILE A 460 -50.72 -0.79 -2.24
N VAL A 461 -50.43 -0.28 -3.43
CA VAL A 461 -49.46 -0.88 -4.35
C VAL A 461 -48.10 -0.28 -4.05
N VAL A 462 -47.19 -1.12 -3.56
CA VAL A 462 -45.81 -0.73 -3.24
C VAL A 462 -44.89 -1.24 -4.35
N LYS A 463 -44.14 -0.33 -4.97
CA LYS A 463 -43.08 -0.63 -5.92
C LYS A 463 -41.72 -0.41 -5.25
N ASN A 464 -40.82 -1.38 -5.39
CA ASN A 464 -39.47 -1.29 -4.87
C ASN A 464 -38.48 -0.88 -5.97
N ASP A 465 -37.99 0.35 -5.94
CA ASP A 465 -36.95 0.87 -6.83
C ASP A 465 -35.55 0.95 -6.13
N LEU A 466 -35.39 0.31 -4.97
CA LEU A 466 -34.09 0.12 -4.29
C LEU A 466 -33.25 -0.99 -4.95
N PRO A 467 -31.92 -1.00 -4.75
CA PRO A 467 -31.06 -2.10 -5.22
C PRO A 467 -31.25 -3.40 -4.42
N GLU A 468 -31.93 -3.34 -3.30
CA GLU A 468 -32.12 -4.44 -2.36
C GLU A 468 -33.60 -4.76 -2.16
N SER A 469 -33.88 -5.93 -1.60
CA SER A 469 -35.27 -6.29 -1.28
C SER A 469 -35.78 -5.41 -0.14
N THR A 470 -37.09 -5.24 -0.04
CA THR A 470 -37.71 -4.48 1.06
C THR A 470 -39.15 -4.96 1.28
N THR A 471 -39.78 -4.49 2.35
CA THR A 471 -41.22 -4.61 2.62
C THR A 471 -41.70 -3.34 3.33
N LEU A 472 -43.01 -3.13 3.43
CA LEU A 472 -43.58 -2.12 4.33
C LEU A 472 -44.32 -2.83 5.47
N HIS A 473 -44.05 -2.41 6.71
CA HIS A 473 -44.74 -2.87 7.92
C HIS A 473 -45.60 -1.75 8.52
N TRP A 474 -46.83 -2.09 8.86
CA TRP A 474 -47.86 -1.15 9.30
C TRP A 474 -47.99 -1.16 10.83
N HIS A 475 -47.22 -0.31 11.50
CA HIS A 475 -47.17 -0.30 12.96
C HIS A 475 -48.50 0.12 13.58
N GLY A 476 -49.10 -0.82 14.30
CA GLY A 476 -50.30 -0.62 15.11
C GLY A 476 -51.60 -0.88 14.37
N LEU A 477 -51.60 -1.09 13.05
CA LEU A 477 -52.81 -1.48 12.31
C LEU A 477 -53.21 -2.93 12.60
N ILE A 478 -54.49 -3.18 12.89
CA ILE A 478 -55.05 -4.54 12.90
C ILE A 478 -55.28 -4.96 11.46
N LEU A 479 -54.45 -5.90 11.00
CA LEU A 479 -54.44 -6.41 9.63
C LEU A 479 -54.49 -7.94 9.62
N ASP A 480 -54.95 -8.51 8.51
CA ASP A 480 -54.71 -9.92 8.22
C ASP A 480 -53.20 -10.17 8.17
N ASN A 481 -52.76 -11.33 8.67
CA ASN A 481 -51.34 -11.64 8.84
C ASN A 481 -50.55 -11.42 7.53
N GLU A 482 -51.09 -11.82 6.38
CA GLU A 482 -50.46 -11.68 5.06
C GLU A 482 -50.24 -10.22 4.60
N MET A 483 -50.84 -9.25 5.29
CA MET A 483 -50.77 -7.81 4.98
C MET A 483 -49.91 -7.04 5.98
N ASP A 484 -49.34 -7.72 6.97
CA ASP A 484 -48.62 -7.08 8.07
C ASP A 484 -47.26 -6.48 7.66
N GLY A 485 -46.53 -7.12 6.74
CA GLY A 485 -45.25 -6.60 6.23
C GLY A 485 -43.96 -7.31 6.61
N PRO A 486 -43.85 -8.09 7.70
CA PRO A 486 -42.64 -8.84 8.02
C PRO A 486 -42.22 -9.87 6.95
N ALA A 487 -41.15 -9.56 6.22
CA ALA A 487 -40.41 -10.42 5.32
C ALA A 487 -40.06 -11.76 5.98
N HIS A 488 -40.27 -12.84 5.21
CA HIS A 488 -40.02 -14.23 5.59
C HIS A 488 -40.85 -14.76 6.76
N ILE A 489 -41.73 -13.94 7.35
CA ILE A 489 -42.67 -14.33 8.39
C ILE A 489 -44.09 -14.29 7.85
N THR A 490 -44.52 -13.13 7.35
CA THR A 490 -45.88 -12.91 6.85
C THR A 490 -45.96 -12.80 5.33
N GLN A 491 -44.87 -12.35 4.68
CA GLN A 491 -44.79 -12.26 3.23
C GLN A 491 -43.38 -12.54 2.69
N LYS A 492 -43.29 -12.75 1.38
CA LYS A 492 -42.00 -12.71 0.67
C LYS A 492 -41.53 -11.25 0.53
N PRO A 493 -40.21 -10.97 0.62
CA PRO A 493 -39.68 -9.65 0.32
C PRO A 493 -40.03 -9.17 -1.08
N ILE A 494 -40.28 -7.87 -1.22
CA ILE A 494 -40.45 -7.21 -2.52
C ILE A 494 -39.06 -7.08 -3.12
N LYS A 495 -38.76 -7.89 -4.13
CA LYS A 495 -37.46 -7.85 -4.83
C LYS A 495 -37.22 -6.49 -5.52
N PRO A 496 -35.96 -6.11 -5.80
CA PRO A 496 -35.64 -4.94 -6.63
C PRO A 496 -36.44 -4.94 -7.94
N GLY A 497 -37.09 -3.81 -8.25
CA GLY A 497 -37.98 -3.63 -9.40
C GLY A 497 -39.35 -4.30 -9.28
N GLY A 498 -39.59 -5.06 -8.21
CA GLY A 498 -40.84 -5.77 -7.93
C GLY A 498 -41.92 -4.88 -7.36
N SER A 499 -43.11 -5.44 -7.18
CA SER A 499 -44.23 -4.78 -6.51
C SER A 499 -45.04 -5.75 -5.66
N TYR A 500 -45.68 -5.22 -4.62
CA TYR A 500 -46.61 -5.95 -3.76
C TYR A 500 -47.83 -5.09 -3.46
N THR A 501 -48.98 -5.73 -3.27
CA THR A 501 -50.23 -5.02 -3.00
C THR A 501 -50.77 -5.41 -1.63
N TYR A 502 -50.83 -4.44 -0.72
CA TYR A 502 -51.49 -4.58 0.57
C TYR A 502 -52.98 -4.28 0.42
N ARG A 503 -53.84 -5.14 0.95
CA ARG A 503 -55.30 -4.95 0.91
C ARG A 503 -55.89 -5.18 2.29
N PHE A 504 -56.61 -4.21 2.82
CA PHE A 504 -57.26 -4.34 4.12
C PHE A 504 -58.44 -3.38 4.27
N THR A 505 -59.27 -3.65 5.27
CA THR A 505 -60.31 -2.72 5.73
C THR A 505 -59.75 -1.91 6.89
N ALA A 506 -59.91 -0.58 6.86
CA ALA A 506 -59.51 0.27 7.98
C ALA A 506 -60.50 0.10 9.16
N VAL A 507 -60.25 -0.83 10.07
CA VAL A 507 -61.21 -1.18 11.15
C VAL A 507 -61.10 -0.29 12.40
N GLN A 508 -60.05 0.51 12.50
CA GLN A 508 -59.70 1.29 13.70
C GLN A 508 -59.32 2.73 13.34
N ALA A 509 -59.55 3.64 14.28
CA ALA A 509 -59.23 5.06 14.14
C ALA A 509 -58.05 5.43 15.05
N GLY A 510 -57.10 6.23 14.55
CA GLY A 510 -55.93 6.66 15.28
C GLY A 510 -54.77 7.07 14.37
N THR A 511 -53.66 7.52 14.96
CA THR A 511 -52.43 7.81 14.20
C THR A 511 -51.47 6.64 14.31
N TYR A 512 -51.07 6.12 13.15
CA TYR A 512 -50.19 4.97 12.96
C TYR A 512 -48.98 5.37 12.12
N PHE A 513 -48.05 4.45 11.91
CA PHE A 513 -46.90 4.71 11.04
C PHE A 513 -46.53 3.48 10.23
N VAL A 514 -45.97 3.70 9.06
CA VAL A 514 -45.45 2.65 8.18
C VAL A 514 -43.94 2.78 8.07
N THR A 515 -43.24 1.65 8.17
CA THR A 515 -41.78 1.58 8.06
C THR A 515 -41.36 0.50 7.09
N THR A 516 -40.12 0.58 6.56
CA THR A 516 -39.54 -0.61 5.92
C THR A 516 -38.91 -1.51 6.97
N GLN A 517 -39.02 -2.82 6.82
CA GLN A 517 -38.46 -3.76 7.81
C GLN A 517 -36.93 -3.86 7.73
N GLN A 518 -36.33 -3.52 6.58
CA GLN A 518 -34.88 -3.56 6.35
C GLN A 518 -34.20 -2.19 6.51
N GLY A 519 -34.93 -1.18 6.99
CA GLY A 519 -34.39 0.15 7.30
C GLY A 519 -35.50 1.08 7.81
N GLU A 520 -35.28 1.79 8.90
CA GLU A 520 -36.30 2.61 9.56
C GLU A 520 -36.73 3.83 8.70
N LEU A 521 -37.61 3.63 7.73
CA LEU A 521 -38.25 4.70 6.94
C LEU A 521 -39.61 5.06 7.52
N MET A 522 -39.67 6.07 8.38
CA MET A 522 -40.92 6.49 8.99
C MET A 522 -41.83 7.24 7.99
N SER A 523 -43.10 6.83 7.90
CA SER A 523 -44.19 7.62 7.32
C SER A 523 -45.42 7.56 8.23
N ALA A 524 -46.12 8.68 8.41
CA ALA A 524 -47.32 8.73 9.25
C ALA A 524 -48.57 8.29 8.46
N ALA A 525 -49.40 7.45 9.05
CA ALA A 525 -50.77 7.16 8.62
C ALA A 525 -51.72 7.75 9.65
N ARG A 526 -52.77 8.46 9.24
CA ARG A 526 -53.74 9.10 10.14
C ARG A 526 -55.16 8.66 9.84
#